data_AF-A0A3D4ABY9-F1
#
_entry.id   AF-A0A3D4ABY9-F1
#
_cell.length_a   1.000
_cell.length_b   1.000
_cell.length_c   1.000
_cell.angle_alpha   90.00
_cell.angle_beta   90.00
_cell.angle_gamma   90.00
#
_symmetry.space_group_name_H-M   'P 1'
#
loop_
_entity.id
_entity.type
_entity.pdbx_description
1 polymer ?
#
loop_
_entity_poly.entity_id
_entity_poly.type
_entity_poly.pdbx_seq_one_letter_code
_entity_poly.pdbx_strand_id
1 'polypeptide(L)'
;AGNFAWIGEYKPLAQKYLGDCHLYLAWKNEGEKTGAASLPATLENLRALKKKLKTHSAISEEVSAEEKSLTRRLAGQPEGVSSNNAEKRKKIGVSWDAALASYKERIALYDFVAAGAAIKDAQVTDPSLKQSQAAMLKRTQWLIDWKNKLIVDLNRTHFSGSIADIDGTQYNGIVGASLEQLMLKTRYGIVGLPWMKLQPKMLLAMSASFIWPEAPDAVDRQWLCAVFASETGQTDAARQFAETAAKAKPEYREQISLLLSPVSPSG
;
A
#
# COMPACT_ATOMS: atom_id res chain seq x y z
N ALA A 1 32.33 -0.95 22.07
CA ALA A 1 32.51 -1.53 20.72
C ALA A 1 31.43 -2.58 20.52
N GLY A 2 30.46 -2.38 19.63
CA GLY A 2 29.27 -3.25 19.57
C GLY A 2 28.60 -3.35 18.18
N ASN A 3 28.59 -4.57 17.65
CA ASN A 3 27.52 -5.29 16.94
C ASN A 3 26.92 -4.83 15.59
N PHE A 4 27.49 -3.90 14.84
CA PHE A 4 26.97 -3.56 13.49
C PHE A 4 28.00 -3.57 12.35
N ALA A 5 29.08 -4.35 12.48
CA ALA A 5 30.11 -4.45 11.44
C ALA A 5 29.55 -4.92 10.07
N TRP A 6 28.56 -5.83 10.08
CA TRP A 6 27.92 -6.36 8.87
C TRP A 6 27.10 -5.32 8.08
N ILE A 7 26.58 -4.28 8.75
CA ILE A 7 25.86 -3.18 8.07
C ILE A 7 26.82 -2.39 7.17
N GLY A 8 28.07 -2.23 7.60
CA GLY A 8 29.12 -1.59 6.81
C GLY A 8 29.46 -2.36 5.53
N GLU A 9 29.38 -3.69 5.58
CA GLU A 9 29.64 -4.58 4.44
C GLU A 9 28.46 -4.63 3.44
N TYR A 10 27.22 -4.50 3.94
CA TYR A 10 26.02 -4.56 3.10
C TYR A 10 25.69 -3.22 2.41
N LYS A 11 26.05 -2.10 3.05
CA LYS A 11 25.83 -0.73 2.52
C LYS A 11 26.37 -0.53 1.09
N PRO A 12 27.60 -0.92 0.73
CA PRO A 12 28.09 -0.76 -0.64
C PRO A 12 27.36 -1.66 -1.65
N LEU A 13 26.87 -2.83 -1.25
CA LEU A 13 26.11 -3.72 -2.13
C LEU A 13 24.71 -3.17 -2.40
N ALA A 14 24.02 -2.71 -1.35
CA ALA A 14 22.71 -2.06 -1.48
C ALA A 14 22.80 -0.79 -2.34
N GLN A 15 23.87 0.01 -2.18
CA GLN A 15 24.08 1.21 -2.98
C GLN A 15 24.36 0.89 -4.46
N LYS A 16 25.06 -0.21 -4.77
CA LYS A 16 25.23 -0.70 -6.14
C LYS A 16 23.89 -1.14 -6.74
N TYR A 17 23.08 -1.87 -5.98
CA TYR A 17 21.77 -2.33 -6.43
C TYR A 17 20.80 -1.17 -6.69
N LEU A 18 20.72 -0.19 -5.78
CA LEU A 18 19.92 1.03 -6.00
C LEU A 18 20.39 1.82 -7.22
N GLY A 19 21.71 1.86 -7.45
CA GLY A 19 22.29 2.43 -8.66
C GLY A 19 21.83 1.72 -9.94
N ASP A 20 21.81 0.38 -9.92
CA ASP A 20 21.32 -0.44 -11.03
C ASP A 20 19.80 -0.22 -11.28
N CYS A 21 19.00 -0.11 -10.22
CA CYS A 21 17.57 0.23 -10.32
C CYS A 21 17.34 1.61 -10.96
N HIS A 22 18.11 2.62 -10.55
CA HIS A 22 18.00 3.97 -11.09
C HIS A 22 18.39 4.01 -12.58
N LEU A 23 19.44 3.28 -12.97
CA LEU A 23 19.85 3.16 -14.37
C LEU A 23 18.78 2.48 -15.23
N TYR A 24 18.17 1.42 -14.72
CA TYR A 24 17.09 0.71 -15.42
C TYR A 24 15.83 1.57 -15.59
N LEU A 25 15.40 2.29 -14.53
CA LEU A 25 14.27 3.21 -14.60
C LEU A 25 14.54 4.39 -15.54
N ALA A 26 15.75 4.94 -15.55
CA ALA A 26 16.14 6.00 -16.47
C ALA A 26 16.02 5.55 -17.93
N TRP A 27 16.54 4.36 -18.26
CA TRP A 27 16.42 3.78 -19.60
C TRP A 27 14.96 3.56 -20.02
N LYS A 28 14.13 3.01 -19.12
CA LYS A 28 12.71 2.75 -19.42
C LYS A 28 11.94 4.04 -19.69
N ASN A 29 12.17 5.06 -18.86
CA ASN A 29 11.56 6.38 -19.04
C ASN A 29 12.07 7.10 -20.32
N GLU A 30 13.31 6.86 -20.72
CA GLU A 30 13.88 7.39 -21.96
C GLU A 30 13.26 6.72 -23.20
N GLY A 31 13.02 5.41 -23.15
CA GLY A 31 12.30 4.65 -24.19
C GLY A 31 10.82 5.04 -24.34
N GLU A 32 10.14 5.40 -23.24
CA GLU A 32 8.76 5.92 -23.28
C GLU A 32 8.70 7.35 -23.87
N LYS A 33 9.72 8.18 -23.63
CA LYS A 33 9.81 9.56 -24.15
C LYS A 33 10.25 9.65 -25.61
N THR A 34 11.09 8.72 -26.07
CA THR A 34 11.64 8.70 -27.44
C THR A 34 10.80 7.87 -28.42
N GLY A 35 9.47 7.87 -28.23
CA GLY A 35 8.49 7.10 -29.00
C GLY A 35 8.96 6.66 -30.39
N ALA A 36 9.08 5.34 -30.57
CA ALA A 36 9.59 4.66 -31.76
C ALA A 36 11.07 4.91 -32.11
N ALA A 37 11.99 4.72 -31.15
CA ALA A 37 13.38 4.42 -31.50
C ALA A 37 13.43 3.14 -32.38
N SER A 38 14.25 3.15 -33.43
CA SER A 38 14.39 1.98 -34.31
C SER A 38 14.90 0.77 -33.51
N LEU A 39 14.38 -0.44 -33.80
CA LEU A 39 14.76 -1.68 -33.11
C LEU A 39 16.29 -1.86 -32.92
N PRO A 40 17.16 -1.49 -33.88
CA PRO A 40 18.61 -1.53 -33.69
C PRO A 40 19.13 -0.54 -32.63
N ALA A 41 18.57 0.68 -32.57
CA ALA A 41 18.96 1.69 -31.58
C ALA A 41 18.56 1.28 -30.16
N THR A 42 17.37 0.70 -30.00
CA THR A 42 16.92 0.14 -28.71
C THR A 42 17.85 -0.97 -28.23
N LEU A 43 18.30 -1.84 -29.14
CA LEU A 43 19.19 -2.96 -28.84
C LEU A 43 20.59 -2.49 -28.42
N GLU A 44 21.17 -1.50 -29.12
CA GLU A 44 22.45 -0.89 -28.72
C GLU A 44 22.36 -0.17 -27.37
N ASN A 45 21.28 0.56 -27.11
CA ASN A 45 21.06 1.20 -25.81
C ASN A 45 20.95 0.19 -24.67
N LEU A 46 20.28 -0.95 -24.92
CA LEU A 46 20.13 -2.03 -23.96
C LEU A 46 21.46 -2.75 -23.68
N ARG A 47 22.29 -2.96 -24.71
CA ARG A 47 23.68 -3.44 -24.56
C ARG A 47 24.54 -2.49 -23.75
N ALA A 48 24.40 -1.18 -23.97
CA ALA A 48 25.11 -0.16 -23.21
C ALA A 48 24.66 -0.14 -21.75
N LEU A 49 23.36 -0.29 -21.47
CA LEU A 49 22.82 -0.41 -20.11
C LEU A 49 23.40 -1.65 -19.39
N LYS A 50 23.40 -2.81 -20.05
CA LYS A 50 23.94 -4.06 -19.50
C LYS A 50 25.41 -3.94 -19.08
N LYS A 51 26.24 -3.21 -19.84
CA LYS A 51 27.64 -2.93 -19.49
C LYS A 51 27.80 -2.02 -18.27
N LYS A 52 26.78 -1.19 -17.97
CA LYS A 52 26.79 -0.25 -16.83
C LYS A 52 26.26 -0.86 -15.54
N LEU A 53 25.55 -1.99 -15.60
CA LEU A 53 25.07 -2.70 -14.42
C LEU A 53 26.25 -3.25 -13.61
N LYS A 54 26.25 -2.96 -12.31
CA LYS A 54 27.34 -3.33 -11.40
C LYS A 54 27.07 -4.63 -10.65
N THR A 55 25.84 -5.15 -10.74
CA THR A 55 25.41 -6.39 -10.08
C THR A 55 24.87 -7.41 -11.09
N HIS A 56 25.19 -8.69 -10.87
CA HIS A 56 24.52 -9.82 -11.53
C HIS A 56 23.21 -10.13 -10.80
N SER A 57 22.30 -9.16 -10.75
CA SER A 57 21.00 -9.27 -10.09
C SER A 57 19.88 -9.60 -11.10
N ALA A 58 18.64 -9.74 -10.62
CA ALA A 58 17.47 -9.99 -11.46
C ALA A 58 17.31 -8.98 -12.62
N ILE A 59 17.74 -7.73 -12.42
CA ILE A 59 17.75 -6.68 -13.46
C ILE A 59 18.71 -7.05 -14.60
N SER A 60 19.87 -7.65 -14.29
CA SER A 60 20.85 -8.10 -15.28
C SER A 60 20.33 -9.29 -16.11
N GLU A 61 19.57 -10.19 -15.47
CA GLU A 61 18.92 -11.32 -16.14
C GLU A 61 17.80 -10.85 -17.07
N GLU A 62 16.96 -9.91 -16.61
CA GLU A 62 15.86 -9.33 -17.38
C GLU A 62 16.38 -8.57 -18.60
N VAL A 63 17.37 -7.70 -18.41
CA VAL A 63 18.06 -6.99 -19.52
C VAL A 63 18.67 -8.01 -20.50
N SER A 64 19.28 -9.10 -20.02
CA SER A 64 19.83 -10.13 -20.90
C SER A 64 18.76 -10.93 -21.66
N ALA A 65 17.58 -11.15 -21.07
CA ALA A 65 16.46 -11.82 -21.73
C ALA A 65 15.85 -10.92 -22.81
N GLU A 66 15.71 -9.62 -22.53
CA GLU A 66 15.20 -8.64 -23.47
C GLU A 66 16.15 -8.42 -24.65
N GLU A 67 17.47 -8.40 -24.42
CA GLU A 67 18.49 -8.38 -25.48
C GLU A 67 18.32 -9.55 -26.46
N LYS A 68 18.14 -10.76 -25.93
CA LYS A 68 17.93 -11.99 -26.73
C LYS A 68 16.63 -11.93 -27.51
N SER A 69 15.57 -11.40 -26.92
CA SER A 69 14.26 -11.25 -27.57
C SER A 69 14.33 -10.24 -28.73
N LEU A 70 14.92 -9.07 -28.51
CA LEU A 70 15.10 -8.04 -29.54
C LEU A 70 16.03 -8.50 -30.66
N THR A 71 17.09 -9.24 -30.33
CA THR A 71 18.00 -9.84 -31.34
C THR A 71 17.25 -10.85 -32.22
N ARG A 72 16.36 -11.66 -31.63
CA ARG A 72 15.54 -12.64 -32.38
C ARG A 72 14.51 -11.96 -33.28
N ARG A 73 13.90 -10.86 -32.81
CA ARG A 73 12.98 -10.04 -33.61
C ARG A 73 13.69 -9.34 -34.78
N LEU A 74 14.91 -8.87 -34.56
CA LEU A 74 15.74 -8.29 -35.63
C LEU A 74 16.15 -9.33 -36.68
N ALA A 75 16.36 -10.58 -36.28
CA ALA A 75 16.70 -11.69 -37.17
C ALA A 75 15.52 -12.28 -37.97
N GLY A 76 14.30 -11.75 -37.82
CA GLY A 76 13.14 -12.16 -38.61
C GLY A 76 12.67 -13.61 -38.41
N GLN A 77 13.05 -14.27 -37.31
CA GLN A 77 12.66 -15.67 -37.05
C GLN A 77 11.22 -15.76 -36.54
N PRO A 78 10.34 -16.58 -37.15
CA PRO A 78 9.01 -16.87 -36.60
C PRO A 78 9.13 -17.70 -35.33
N GLU A 79 8.26 -17.45 -34.36
CA GLU A 79 8.24 -18.16 -33.08
C GLU A 79 7.91 -19.66 -33.25
N GLY A 80 8.97 -20.47 -33.34
CA GLY A 80 8.88 -21.93 -33.30
C GLY A 80 8.57 -22.43 -31.89
N VAL A 81 7.32 -22.86 -31.71
CA VAL A 81 6.76 -23.81 -30.72
C VAL A 81 7.71 -24.27 -29.60
N SER A 82 7.50 -23.73 -28.40
CA SER A 82 7.71 -24.45 -27.13
C SER A 82 6.43 -24.37 -26.32
N SER A 83 5.43 -25.12 -26.78
CA SER A 83 4.09 -25.23 -26.16
C SER A 83 4.07 -25.90 -24.78
N ASN A 84 5.21 -26.29 -24.21
CA ASN A 84 5.26 -26.85 -22.85
C ASN A 84 5.51 -25.79 -21.75
N ASN A 85 5.60 -24.50 -22.11
CA ASN A 85 5.69 -23.40 -21.15
C ASN A 85 4.40 -22.55 -21.05
N ALA A 86 3.36 -22.84 -21.84
CA ALA A 86 2.08 -22.12 -21.75
C ALA A 86 1.32 -22.44 -20.44
N GLU A 87 1.43 -23.68 -19.94
CA GLU A 87 0.91 -24.05 -18.61
C GLU A 87 1.77 -23.52 -17.45
N LYS A 88 3.01 -23.09 -17.72
CA LYS A 88 3.89 -22.42 -16.74
C LYS A 88 3.92 -20.88 -16.88
N ARG A 89 3.15 -20.32 -17.83
CA ARG A 89 3.09 -18.87 -18.12
C ARG A 89 1.74 -18.21 -17.76
N LYS A 90 0.95 -18.79 -16.86
CA LYS A 90 -0.10 -18.06 -16.14
C LYS A 90 0.35 -17.76 -14.71
N LYS A 91 1.06 -16.63 -14.59
CA LYS A 91 1.18 -15.71 -13.44
C LYS A 91 2.48 -14.91 -13.66
N ILE A 92 2.46 -13.98 -14.61
CA ILE A 92 3.21 -12.74 -14.36
C ILE A 92 2.45 -12.14 -13.17
N GLY A 93 2.90 -12.41 -11.95
CA GLY A 93 2.27 -11.86 -10.78
C GLY A 93 2.28 -10.35 -10.87
N VAL A 94 1.29 -9.69 -10.26
CA VAL A 94 1.32 -8.25 -10.13
C VAL A 94 2.64 -7.88 -9.44
N SER A 95 3.42 -6.98 -10.04
CA SER A 95 4.67 -6.52 -9.44
C SER A 95 4.36 -5.85 -8.10
N TRP A 96 5.31 -5.91 -7.17
CA TRP A 96 5.13 -5.29 -5.84
C TRP A 96 4.78 -3.79 -5.96
N ASP A 97 5.40 -3.05 -6.87
CA ASP A 97 5.12 -1.63 -7.08
C ASP A 97 3.70 -1.37 -7.61
N ALA A 98 3.22 -2.20 -8.54
CA ALA A 98 1.86 -2.10 -9.05
C ALA A 98 0.83 -2.44 -7.95
N ALA A 99 1.13 -3.43 -7.13
CA ALA A 99 0.31 -3.79 -5.96
C ALA A 99 0.27 -2.66 -4.93
N LEU A 100 1.40 -1.99 -4.67
CA LEU A 100 1.46 -0.83 -3.76
C LEU A 100 0.67 0.37 -4.29
N ALA A 101 0.73 0.64 -5.60
CA ALA A 101 -0.06 1.71 -6.21
C ALA A 101 -1.55 1.42 -6.07
N SER A 102 -1.98 0.19 -6.40
CA SER A 102 -3.37 -0.24 -6.25
C SER A 102 -3.83 -0.22 -4.79
N TYR A 103 -2.99 -0.66 -3.85
CA TYR A 103 -3.25 -0.57 -2.42
C TYR A 103 -3.58 0.86 -2.00
N LYS A 104 -2.71 1.83 -2.34
CA LYS A 104 -2.90 3.25 -1.97
C LYS A 104 -4.19 3.84 -2.55
N GLU A 105 -4.48 3.52 -3.81
CA GLU A 105 -5.73 3.95 -4.45
C GLU A 105 -6.95 3.39 -3.71
N ARG A 106 -6.93 2.09 -3.37
CA ARG A 106 -8.02 1.44 -2.65
C ARG A 106 -8.18 1.94 -1.21
N ILE A 107 -7.09 2.24 -0.50
CA ILE A 107 -7.13 2.90 0.82
C ILE A 107 -7.83 4.26 0.71
N ALA A 108 -7.51 5.07 -0.30
CA ALA A 108 -8.13 6.39 -0.49
C ALA A 108 -9.64 6.31 -0.77
N LEU A 109 -10.09 5.22 -1.40
CA LEU A 109 -11.51 4.93 -1.64
C LEU A 109 -12.20 4.24 -0.46
N TYR A 110 -11.49 3.98 0.65
CA TYR A 110 -11.98 3.20 1.79
C TYR A 110 -12.39 1.77 1.43
N ASP A 111 -11.82 1.21 0.36
CA ASP A 111 -12.01 -0.16 -0.11
C ASP A 111 -10.88 -1.05 0.42
N PHE A 112 -10.91 -1.27 1.73
CA PHE A 112 -9.84 -1.99 2.43
C PHE A 112 -9.76 -3.46 2.03
N VAL A 113 -10.89 -4.07 1.64
CA VAL A 113 -10.90 -5.47 1.17
C VAL A 113 -10.12 -5.59 -0.14
N ALA A 114 -10.38 -4.72 -1.12
CA ALA A 114 -9.63 -4.73 -2.37
C ALA A 114 -8.16 -4.30 -2.18
N ALA A 115 -7.88 -3.38 -1.25
CA ALA A 115 -6.50 -3.01 -0.91
C ALA A 115 -5.71 -4.24 -0.42
N GLY A 116 -6.31 -5.07 0.44
CA GLY A 116 -5.69 -6.30 0.93
C GLY A 116 -5.49 -7.34 -0.16
N ALA A 117 -6.46 -7.49 -1.06
CA ALA A 117 -6.35 -8.38 -2.21
C ALA A 117 -5.19 -7.97 -3.13
N ALA A 118 -5.05 -6.67 -3.43
CA ALA A 118 -3.95 -6.16 -4.27
C ALA A 118 -2.57 -6.51 -3.71
N ILE A 119 -2.37 -6.37 -2.40
CA ILE A 119 -1.12 -6.73 -1.73
C ILE A 119 -0.91 -8.25 -1.68
N LYS A 120 -1.97 -9.02 -1.44
CA LYS A 120 -1.91 -10.49 -1.37
C LYS A 120 -1.52 -11.12 -2.71
N ASP A 121 -2.00 -10.56 -3.81
CA ASP A 121 -1.79 -11.09 -5.16
C ASP A 121 -0.42 -10.73 -5.74
N ALA A 122 0.33 -9.84 -5.08
CA ALA A 122 1.68 -9.49 -5.45
C ALA A 122 2.61 -10.71 -5.33
N GLN A 123 3.41 -10.95 -6.38
CA GLN A 123 4.45 -11.98 -6.31
C GLN A 123 5.66 -11.43 -5.58
N VAL A 124 5.94 -11.99 -4.40
CA VAL A 124 7.04 -11.57 -3.55
C VAL A 124 7.93 -12.76 -3.20
N THR A 125 9.16 -12.75 -3.71
CA THR A 125 10.17 -13.78 -3.44
C THR A 125 11.15 -13.35 -2.35
N ASP A 126 11.46 -12.04 -2.28
CA ASP A 126 12.39 -11.46 -1.33
C ASP A 126 11.85 -11.51 0.13
N PRO A 127 12.65 -11.97 1.12
CA PRO A 127 12.22 -12.05 2.52
C PRO A 127 11.78 -10.74 3.15
N SER A 128 12.44 -9.61 2.83
CA SER A 128 12.11 -8.29 3.39
C SER A 128 10.78 -7.78 2.84
N LEU A 129 10.53 -8.03 1.55
CA LEU A 129 9.26 -7.73 0.92
C LEU A 129 8.15 -8.65 1.44
N LYS A 130 8.42 -9.92 1.75
CA LYS A 130 7.44 -10.83 2.39
C LYS A 130 7.03 -10.32 3.77
N GLN A 131 7.99 -9.83 4.55
CA GLN A 131 7.70 -9.22 5.85
C GLN A 131 6.84 -7.95 5.68
N SER A 132 7.16 -7.11 4.69
CA SER A 132 6.39 -5.91 4.36
C SER A 132 4.96 -6.26 3.91
N GLN A 133 4.82 -7.29 3.08
CA GLN A 133 3.53 -7.83 2.64
C GLN A 133 2.70 -8.32 3.83
N ALA A 134 3.29 -9.09 4.75
CA ALA A 134 2.60 -9.57 5.94
C ALA A 134 2.16 -8.42 6.86
N ALA A 135 3.02 -7.41 7.06
CA ALA A 135 2.68 -6.23 7.84
C ALA A 135 1.52 -5.44 7.22
N MET A 136 1.55 -5.22 5.90
CA MET A 136 0.47 -4.53 5.18
C MET A 136 -0.84 -5.32 5.24
N LEU A 137 -0.81 -6.64 5.04
CA LEU A 137 -2.01 -7.47 5.17
C LEU A 137 -2.62 -7.41 6.57
N LYS A 138 -1.78 -7.40 7.61
CA LYS A 138 -2.23 -7.24 8.99
C LYS A 138 -2.87 -5.87 9.23
N ARG A 139 -2.26 -4.79 8.73
CA ARG A 139 -2.85 -3.45 8.78
C ARG A 139 -4.20 -3.37 8.07
N THR A 140 -4.27 -3.94 6.88
CA THR A 140 -5.52 -3.97 6.11
C THR A 140 -6.61 -4.72 6.86
N GLN A 141 -6.28 -5.83 7.52
CA GLN A 141 -7.26 -6.54 8.34
C GLN A 141 -7.81 -5.64 9.45
N TRP A 142 -6.93 -4.90 10.15
CA TRP A 142 -7.39 -3.93 11.15
C TRP A 142 -8.24 -2.81 10.53
N LEU A 143 -7.92 -2.31 9.34
CA LEU A 143 -8.77 -1.31 8.67
C LEU A 143 -10.16 -1.86 8.31
N ILE A 144 -10.23 -3.13 7.89
CA ILE A 144 -11.50 -3.83 7.65
C ILE A 144 -12.28 -3.94 8.97
N ASP A 145 -11.63 -4.38 10.03
CA ASP A 145 -12.25 -4.53 11.36
C ASP A 145 -12.75 -3.17 11.89
N TRP A 146 -11.97 -2.11 11.69
CA TRP A 146 -12.33 -0.73 12.01
C TRP A 146 -13.60 -0.29 11.27
N LYS A 147 -13.63 -0.46 9.94
CA LYS A 147 -14.79 -0.05 9.12
C LYS A 147 -16.04 -0.83 9.48
N ASN A 148 -15.90 -2.15 9.69
CA ASN A 148 -17.01 -3.02 10.08
C ASN A 148 -17.58 -2.63 11.44
N LYS A 149 -16.73 -2.36 12.44
CA LYS A 149 -17.19 -1.87 13.75
C LYS A 149 -17.90 -0.52 13.63
N LEU A 150 -17.34 0.42 12.89
CA LEU A 150 -17.97 1.73 12.68
C LEU A 150 -19.34 1.60 11.99
N ILE A 151 -19.47 0.72 10.99
CA ILE A 151 -20.77 0.44 10.36
C ILE A 151 -21.78 -0.09 11.37
N VAL A 152 -21.38 -1.04 12.22
CA VAL A 152 -22.26 -1.59 13.28
C VAL A 152 -22.69 -0.50 14.24
N ASP A 153 -21.76 0.36 14.69
CA ASP A 153 -22.08 1.46 15.60
C ASP A 153 -23.07 2.45 14.95
N LEU A 154 -22.79 2.90 13.72
CA LEU A 154 -23.67 3.82 12.98
C LEU A 154 -25.07 3.26 12.71
N ASN A 155 -25.18 1.95 12.49
CA ASN A 155 -26.47 1.29 12.30
C ASN A 155 -27.23 1.09 13.61
N ARG A 156 -26.53 0.95 14.75
CA ARG A 156 -27.15 0.67 16.05
C ARG A 156 -27.52 1.94 16.83
N THR A 157 -26.59 2.88 16.94
CA THR A 157 -26.76 4.07 17.78
C THR A 157 -27.04 5.32 16.96
N HIS A 158 -26.77 5.28 15.66
CA HIS A 158 -26.73 6.45 14.79
C HIS A 158 -25.69 7.47 15.27
N PHE A 159 -25.48 8.50 14.46
CA PHE A 159 -24.64 9.63 14.83
C PHE A 159 -25.44 10.92 14.64
N SER A 160 -25.51 11.72 15.69
CA SER A 160 -26.16 13.04 15.66
C SER A 160 -25.09 14.11 15.80
N GLY A 161 -24.92 14.93 14.76
CA GLY A 161 -23.90 15.97 14.72
C GLY A 161 -23.82 16.62 13.34
N SER A 162 -23.28 17.84 13.29
CA SER A 162 -23.03 18.53 12.02
C SER A 162 -21.89 17.85 11.27
N ILE A 163 -22.16 17.42 10.05
CA ILE A 163 -21.18 16.78 9.17
C ILE A 163 -21.10 17.61 7.90
N ALA A 164 -19.87 17.90 7.47
CA ALA A 164 -19.60 18.51 6.18
C ALA A 164 -18.93 17.47 5.27
N ASP A 165 -19.40 17.33 4.03
CA ASP A 165 -18.64 16.61 3.01
C ASP A 165 -17.47 17.47 2.46
N ILE A 166 -16.64 16.86 1.61
CA ILE A 166 -15.51 17.55 0.98
C ILE A 166 -15.94 18.72 0.08
N ASP A 167 -17.20 18.75 -0.38
CA ASP A 167 -17.75 19.80 -1.22
C ASP A 167 -18.42 20.92 -0.37
N GLY A 168 -18.45 20.76 0.96
CA GLY A 168 -18.99 21.73 1.92
C GLY A 168 -20.47 21.54 2.25
N THR A 169 -21.13 20.54 1.69
CA THR A 169 -22.55 20.25 1.97
C THR A 169 -22.71 19.80 3.41
N GLN A 170 -23.69 20.37 4.11
CA GLN A 170 -23.96 20.08 5.52
C GLN A 170 -25.05 19.02 5.70
N TYR A 171 -24.82 18.14 6.66
CA TYR A 171 -25.72 17.08 7.07
C TYR A 171 -25.87 17.11 8.59
N ASN A 172 -27.03 16.65 9.08
CA ASN A 172 -27.43 16.73 10.48
C ASN A 172 -27.20 15.41 11.25
N GLY A 173 -26.49 14.45 10.64
CA GLY A 173 -26.18 13.16 11.26
C GLY A 173 -26.13 12.03 10.25
N ILE A 174 -25.87 10.82 10.76
CA ILE A 174 -25.83 9.56 10.02
C ILE A 174 -26.83 8.60 10.67
N VAL A 175 -27.76 8.09 9.87
CA VAL A 175 -28.79 7.13 10.31
C VAL A 175 -28.43 5.68 9.97
N GLY A 176 -27.35 5.47 9.24
CA GLY A 176 -26.83 4.14 8.95
C GLY A 176 -25.67 4.17 7.98
N ALA A 177 -25.09 3.01 7.74
CA ALA A 177 -23.95 2.83 6.85
C ALA A 177 -23.94 1.44 6.22
N SER A 178 -23.40 1.36 5.01
CA SER A 178 -23.04 0.12 4.33
C SER A 178 -21.55 0.13 3.97
N LEU A 179 -21.06 -0.93 3.35
CA LEU A 179 -19.68 -0.97 2.84
C LEU A 179 -19.40 0.12 1.80
N GLU A 180 -20.42 0.55 1.06
CA GLU A 180 -20.30 1.48 -0.07
C GLU A 180 -20.52 2.94 0.33
N GLN A 181 -21.45 3.20 1.25
CA GLN A 181 -21.91 4.55 1.53
C GLN A 181 -22.45 4.74 2.95
N LEU A 182 -22.47 5.99 3.37
CA LEU A 182 -23.11 6.49 4.58
C LEU A 182 -24.51 7.01 4.25
N MET A 183 -25.47 6.75 5.12
CA MET A 183 -26.84 7.24 5.00
C MET A 183 -26.99 8.47 5.88
N LEU A 184 -26.87 9.67 5.30
CA LEU A 184 -26.88 10.94 6.03
C LEU A 184 -28.27 11.56 6.11
N LYS A 185 -28.54 12.18 7.25
CA LYS A 185 -29.76 12.93 7.51
C LYS A 185 -29.63 14.36 7.00
N THR A 186 -30.57 14.78 6.18
CA THR A 186 -30.77 16.18 5.75
C THR A 186 -32.07 16.71 6.34
N ARG A 187 -32.37 17.99 6.08
CA ARG A 187 -33.70 18.54 6.44
C ARG A 187 -34.86 17.93 5.63
N TYR A 188 -34.56 17.31 4.47
CA TYR A 188 -35.55 16.83 3.51
C TYR A 188 -35.66 15.30 3.46
N GLY A 189 -34.83 14.57 4.20
CA GLY A 189 -34.81 13.11 4.17
C GLY A 189 -33.41 12.55 4.38
N ILE A 190 -33.18 11.34 3.86
CA ILE A 190 -31.93 10.60 3.98
C ILE A 190 -31.27 10.51 2.60
N VAL A 191 -29.96 10.75 2.53
CA VAL A 191 -29.18 10.65 1.28
C VAL A 191 -27.98 9.73 1.48
N GLY A 192 -27.66 8.98 0.44
CA GLY A 192 -26.45 8.15 0.38
C GLY A 192 -25.23 8.98 -0.01
N LEU A 193 -24.13 8.84 0.73
CA LEU A 193 -22.87 9.52 0.46
C LEU A 193 -21.72 8.50 0.46
N PRO A 194 -20.92 8.42 -0.62
CA PRO A 194 -19.73 7.58 -0.64
C PRO A 194 -18.76 7.95 0.50
N TRP A 195 -18.12 6.95 1.12
CA TRP A 195 -17.17 7.18 2.22
C TRP A 195 -16.07 8.19 1.87
N MET A 196 -15.56 8.15 0.63
CA MET A 196 -14.52 9.06 0.13
C MET A 196 -14.92 10.54 0.13
N LYS A 197 -16.21 10.85 0.21
CA LYS A 197 -16.72 12.22 0.29
C LYS A 197 -16.68 12.79 1.72
N LEU A 198 -16.34 11.99 2.73
CA LEU A 198 -16.02 12.49 4.07
C LEU A 198 -14.53 12.54 4.32
N GLN A 199 -14.10 13.62 4.98
CA GLN A 199 -12.71 13.77 5.37
C GLN A 199 -12.30 12.69 6.41
N PRO A 200 -11.09 12.12 6.31
CA PRO A 200 -10.60 11.13 7.27
C PRO A 200 -10.68 11.58 8.73
N LYS A 201 -10.44 12.88 8.98
CA LYS A 201 -10.53 13.46 10.33
C LYS A 201 -11.93 13.36 10.93
N MET A 202 -12.97 13.55 10.12
CA MET A 202 -14.36 13.41 10.58
C MET A 202 -14.68 11.95 10.89
N LEU A 203 -14.25 11.02 10.03
CA LEU A 203 -14.44 9.58 10.24
C LEU A 203 -13.72 9.08 11.49
N LEU A 204 -12.51 9.57 11.76
CA LEU A 204 -11.76 9.26 12.98
C LEU A 204 -12.48 9.80 14.22
N ALA A 205 -12.93 11.05 14.19
CA ALA A 205 -13.65 11.67 15.30
C ALA A 205 -14.96 10.92 15.61
N MET A 206 -15.72 10.54 14.58
CA MET A 206 -16.94 9.74 14.73
C MET A 206 -16.63 8.35 15.33
N SER A 207 -15.63 7.65 14.80
CA SER A 207 -15.22 6.34 15.35
C SER A 207 -14.76 6.44 16.80
N ALA A 208 -14.00 7.48 17.14
CA ALA A 208 -13.55 7.74 18.51
C ALA A 208 -14.71 8.05 19.47
N SER A 209 -15.79 8.68 18.99
CA SER A 209 -16.96 8.98 19.83
C SER A 209 -17.71 7.73 20.30
N PHE A 210 -17.53 6.59 19.62
CA PHE A 210 -18.11 5.30 20.01
C PHE A 210 -17.23 4.50 20.99
N ILE A 211 -16.09 5.06 21.42
CA ILE A 211 -15.22 4.43 22.40
C ILE A 211 -15.73 4.77 23.80
N TRP A 212 -16.44 3.82 24.41
CA TRP A 212 -16.86 3.91 25.80
C TRP A 212 -15.77 3.36 26.71
N PRO A 213 -15.23 4.12 27.68
CA PRO A 213 -14.10 3.67 28.51
C PRO A 213 -14.34 2.35 29.24
N GLU A 214 -15.58 2.10 29.67
CA GLU A 214 -15.98 0.89 30.41
C GLU A 214 -16.32 -0.31 29.49
N ALA A 215 -16.31 -0.13 28.16
CA ALA A 215 -16.62 -1.22 27.25
C ALA A 215 -15.46 -2.23 27.19
N PRO A 216 -15.74 -3.56 27.18
CA PRO A 216 -14.69 -4.58 27.08
C PRO A 216 -13.79 -4.45 25.85
N ASP A 217 -14.30 -3.86 24.76
CA ASP A 217 -13.58 -3.68 23.50
C ASP A 217 -13.02 -2.24 23.31
N ALA A 218 -13.04 -1.41 24.36
CA ALA A 218 -12.57 -0.02 24.29
C ALA A 218 -11.12 0.09 23.81
N VAL A 219 -10.24 -0.75 24.37
CA VAL A 219 -8.82 -0.80 24.00
C VAL A 219 -8.64 -1.22 22.55
N ASP A 220 -9.43 -2.17 22.08
CA ASP A 220 -9.35 -2.66 20.69
C ASP A 220 -9.84 -1.57 19.73
N ARG A 221 -10.89 -0.84 20.10
CA ARG A 221 -11.37 0.30 19.30
C ARG A 221 -10.34 1.42 19.25
N GLN A 222 -9.65 1.72 20.35
CA GLN A 222 -8.55 2.67 20.35
C GLN A 222 -7.45 2.23 19.38
N TRP A 223 -7.05 0.95 19.43
CA TRP A 223 -6.07 0.41 18.49
C TRP A 223 -6.51 0.58 17.03
N LEU A 224 -7.75 0.24 16.70
CA LEU A 224 -8.30 0.37 15.36
C LEU A 224 -8.35 1.83 14.87
N CYS A 225 -8.71 2.77 15.75
CA CYS A 225 -8.61 4.20 15.47
C CYS A 225 -7.16 4.62 15.18
N ALA A 226 -6.18 4.06 15.89
CA ALA A 226 -4.77 4.32 15.65
C ALA A 226 -4.33 3.85 14.24
N VAL A 227 -4.76 2.65 13.83
CA VAL A 227 -4.47 2.12 12.49
C VAL A 227 -5.04 3.04 11.42
N PHE A 228 -6.31 3.40 11.53
CA PHE A 228 -6.97 4.27 10.57
C PHE A 228 -6.32 5.65 10.49
N ALA A 229 -5.99 6.24 11.65
CA ALA A 229 -5.29 7.52 11.72
C ALA A 229 -3.90 7.44 11.05
N SER A 230 -3.16 6.34 11.25
CA SER A 230 -1.84 6.14 10.65
C SER A 230 -1.91 6.08 9.13
N GLU A 231 -2.85 5.30 8.58
CA GLU A 231 -2.98 5.10 7.14
C GLU A 231 -3.56 6.32 6.41
N THR A 232 -4.27 7.19 7.13
CA THR A 232 -4.83 8.44 6.57
C THR A 232 -3.98 9.68 6.85
N GLY A 233 -2.77 9.52 7.39
CA GLY A 233 -1.81 10.61 7.62
C GLY A 233 -2.08 11.46 8.86
N GLN A 234 -2.95 11.03 9.77
CA GLN A 234 -3.25 11.70 11.04
C GLN A 234 -2.27 11.22 12.14
N THR A 235 -0.98 11.50 11.94
CA THR A 235 0.14 10.91 12.70
C THR A 235 0.07 11.11 14.21
N ASP A 236 -0.30 12.30 14.67
CA ASP A 236 -0.37 12.59 16.12
C ASP A 236 -1.52 11.85 16.79
N ALA A 237 -2.69 11.81 16.14
CA ALA A 237 -3.82 11.03 16.63
C ALA A 237 -3.50 9.52 16.61
N ALA A 238 -2.83 9.04 15.55
CA ALA A 238 -2.39 7.66 15.45
C ALA A 238 -1.48 7.27 16.63
N ARG A 239 -0.48 8.11 16.93
CA ARG A 239 0.43 7.90 18.06
C ARG A 239 -0.33 7.87 19.39
N GLN A 240 -1.20 8.85 19.64
CA GLN A 240 -1.94 8.95 20.89
C GLN A 240 -2.83 7.71 21.13
N PHE A 241 -3.59 7.28 20.12
CA PHE A 241 -4.43 6.10 20.23
C PHE A 241 -3.60 4.81 20.38
N ALA A 242 -2.52 4.66 19.61
CA ALA A 242 -1.66 3.48 19.66
C ALA A 242 -0.97 3.32 21.02
N GLU A 243 -0.42 4.40 21.56
CA GLU A 243 0.25 4.38 22.88
C GLU A 243 -0.73 4.09 24.01
N THR A 244 -1.95 4.64 23.94
CA THR A 244 -2.99 4.37 24.94
C THR A 244 -3.39 2.89 24.90
N ALA A 245 -3.62 2.34 23.71
CA ALA A 245 -3.96 0.93 23.56
C ALA A 245 -2.82 0.00 23.99
N ALA A 246 -1.57 0.31 23.63
CA ALA A 246 -0.39 -0.47 23.98
C ALA A 246 -0.06 -0.45 25.48
N LYS A 247 -0.44 0.62 26.21
CA LYS A 247 -0.35 0.66 27.67
C LYS A 247 -1.32 -0.32 28.34
N ALA A 248 -2.50 -0.51 27.76
CA ALA A 248 -3.56 -1.35 28.32
C ALA A 248 -3.44 -2.83 27.91
N LYS A 249 -2.97 -3.12 26.68
CA LYS A 249 -2.81 -4.49 26.15
C LYS A 249 -1.38 -4.73 25.62
N PRO A 250 -0.63 -5.69 26.19
CA PRO A 250 0.75 -6.00 25.77
C PRO A 250 0.88 -6.41 24.29
N GLU A 251 -0.12 -7.10 23.74
CA GLU A 251 -0.13 -7.52 22.32
C GLU A 251 0.05 -6.33 21.35
N TYR A 252 -0.54 -5.17 21.69
CA TYR A 252 -0.42 -3.96 20.89
C TYR A 252 0.93 -3.27 21.03
N ARG A 253 1.65 -3.52 22.13
CA ARG A 253 3.02 -3.02 22.32
C ARG A 253 3.99 -3.68 21.35
N GLU A 254 3.82 -4.97 21.09
CA GLU A 254 4.63 -5.71 20.11
C GLU A 254 4.32 -5.27 18.68
N GLN A 255 3.07 -4.85 18.44
CA GLN A 255 2.56 -4.48 17.13
C GLN A 255 2.69 -2.98 16.83
N ILE A 256 3.11 -2.15 17.79
CA ILE A 256 3.16 -0.68 17.62
C ILE A 256 4.14 -0.24 16.53
N SER A 257 5.23 -1.00 16.36
CA SER A 257 6.21 -0.81 15.28
C SER A 257 5.62 -1.08 13.90
N LEU A 258 4.54 -1.87 13.83
CA LEU A 258 3.79 -2.07 12.61
C LEU A 258 2.90 -0.88 12.30
N LEU A 259 2.70 0.12 13.16
CA LEU A 259 1.90 1.31 12.84
C LEU A 259 2.76 2.55 12.73
N LEU A 260 3.58 2.79 13.76
CA LEU A 260 4.44 3.95 13.85
C LEU A 260 5.79 3.60 13.26
N SER A 261 6.13 4.18 12.10
CA SER A 261 7.53 4.19 11.66
C SER A 261 8.39 4.78 12.78
N PRO A 262 9.56 4.20 13.10
CA PRO A 262 10.42 4.77 14.12
C PRO A 262 10.77 6.20 13.72
N VAL A 263 10.46 7.15 14.60
CA VAL A 263 11.00 8.51 14.48
C VAL A 263 12.51 8.36 14.52
N SER A 264 13.17 8.58 13.40
CA SER A 264 14.61 8.86 13.40
C SER A 264 14.81 10.02 14.37
N PRO A 265 15.64 9.88 15.42
CA PRO A 265 15.92 10.98 16.31
C PRO A 265 16.65 12.05 15.50
N SER A 266 15.93 13.13 15.21
CA SER A 266 16.49 14.34 14.61
C SER A 266 17.29 15.06 15.68
N GLY A 267 18.59 15.26 15.40
CA GLY A 267 19.40 16.38 15.92
C GLY A 267 19.82 16.30 17.38
#